data_AF-A0A4R1AUT3-F1
#
_entry.id   AF-A0A4R1AUT3-F1
#
_cell.length_a   1.000
_cell.length_b   1.000
_cell.length_c   1.000
_cell.angle_alpha   90.00
_cell.angle_beta   90.00
_cell.angle_gamma   90.00
#
_symmetry.space_group_name_H-M   'P 1'
#
loop_
_entity.id
_entity.type
_entity.pdbx_description
1 polymer ?
#
loop_
_entity_poly.entity_id
_entity_poly.type
_entity_poly.pdbx_seq_one_letter_code
_entity_poly.pdbx_strand_id
1 'polypeptide(L)'
;MKKIIGLIGISLTLLIFSITPLLNIVREFWIDYKLNERYEIDHAYRDTQGFNNIVDVQELTINDMTIQIIEEKTNKKAPLTYWDKNENVPPGDIVKIHLLLNGKEISIPDEIWLSNRNKGSRYYSWLDIITVTDALTGKKQINIVQRLTDDNHPMEKREWKLITISQNGVVSEDVLKYFERSENKLGVKLINFSGTSLMSLGYYSDITQGYPSLFVPFLYPFFTGIAGFILLIMSLILFYKRRLKVGHSERRIS
;
A
#
# COMPACT_ATOMS: atom_id res chain seq x y z
N MET A 1 36.53 31.45 8.57
CA MET A 1 36.00 30.80 7.35
C MET A 1 35.86 29.29 7.53
N LYS A 2 36.91 28.56 7.97
CA LYS A 2 36.87 27.10 8.20
C LYS A 2 35.63 26.59 8.97
N LYS A 3 35.25 27.23 10.10
CA LYS A 3 34.05 26.86 10.87
C LYS A 3 32.72 27.02 10.11
N ILE A 4 32.58 28.07 9.30
CA ILE A 4 31.36 28.31 8.50
C ILE A 4 31.29 27.28 7.36
N ILE A 5 32.43 27.00 6.72
CA ILE A 5 32.54 25.98 5.67
C ILE A 5 32.18 24.59 6.23
N GLY A 6 32.64 24.26 7.45
CA GLY A 6 32.28 23.00 8.12
C GLY A 6 30.77 22.89 8.41
N LEU A 7 30.13 23.96 8.88
CA LEU A 7 28.68 23.96 9.12
C LEU A 7 27.87 23.80 7.83
N ILE A 8 28.29 24.46 6.74
CA ILE A 8 27.69 24.27 5.42
C ILE A 8 27.85 22.82 4.97
N GLY A 9 29.04 22.22 5.13
CA GLY A 9 29.28 20.82 4.79
C GLY A 9 28.37 19.84 5.54
N ILE A 10 28.23 20.01 6.85
CA ILE A 10 27.33 19.18 7.68
C ILE A 10 25.87 19.36 7.26
N SER A 11 25.44 20.61 7.06
CA SER A 11 24.08 20.94 6.63
C SER A 11 23.73 20.28 5.29
N LEU A 12 24.60 20.41 4.29
CA LEU A 12 24.39 19.81 2.97
C LEU A 12 24.36 18.28 3.06
N THR A 13 25.22 17.68 3.88
CA THR A 13 25.24 16.24 4.11
C THR A 13 23.89 15.75 4.66
N LEU A 14 23.38 16.41 5.70
CA LEU A 14 22.08 16.08 6.29
C LEU A 14 20.95 16.21 5.25
N LEU A 15 20.93 17.31 4.48
CA LEU A 15 19.92 17.53 3.46
C LEU A 15 19.97 16.50 2.32
N ILE A 16 21.17 16.15 1.85
CA ILE A 16 21.37 15.15 0.78
C ILE A 16 20.82 13.79 1.20
N PHE A 17 21.04 13.37 2.44
CA PHE A 17 20.51 12.09 2.93
C PHE A 17 18.99 12.13 3.18
N SER A 18 18.44 13.28 3.58
CA SER A 18 17.01 13.37 3.89
C SER A 18 16.12 13.64 2.67
N ILE A 19 16.63 14.25 1.61
CA ILE A 19 15.79 14.77 0.51
C ILE A 19 15.03 13.67 -0.24
N THR A 20 15.70 12.58 -0.63
CA THR A 20 15.06 11.48 -1.38
C THR A 20 13.96 10.79 -0.55
N PRO A 21 14.21 10.38 0.71
CA PRO A 21 13.17 9.92 1.61
C PRO A 21 11.99 10.89 1.76
N LEU A 22 12.25 12.18 1.98
CA LEU A 22 11.21 13.19 2.14
C LEU A 22 10.34 13.31 0.89
N LEU A 23 10.96 13.33 -0.30
CA LEU A 23 10.25 13.37 -1.57
C LEU A 23 9.39 12.13 -1.77
N ASN A 24 9.90 10.94 -1.43
CA ASN A 24 9.13 9.71 -1.50
C ASN A 24 7.94 9.73 -0.54
N ILE A 25 8.12 10.16 0.71
CA ILE A 25 7.03 10.30 1.68
C ILE A 25 5.95 11.26 1.18
N VAL A 26 6.35 12.45 0.70
CA VAL A 26 5.41 13.43 0.13
C VAL A 26 4.67 12.84 -1.06
N ARG A 27 5.37 12.09 -1.94
CA ARG A 27 4.77 11.43 -3.09
C ARG A 27 3.73 10.37 -2.69
N GLU A 28 4.03 9.53 -1.70
CA GLU A 28 3.10 8.53 -1.17
C GLU A 28 1.83 9.22 -0.64
N PHE A 29 1.98 10.20 0.25
CA PHE A 29 0.84 10.93 0.81
C PHE A 29 0.02 11.65 -0.25
N TRP A 30 0.67 12.26 -1.24
CA TRP A 30 -0.02 12.94 -2.33
C TRP A 30 -0.82 11.99 -3.22
N ILE A 31 -0.28 10.79 -3.51
CA ILE A 31 -1.00 9.76 -4.25
C ILE A 31 -2.20 9.28 -3.43
N ASP A 32 -1.99 8.96 -2.16
CA ASP A 32 -3.04 8.48 -1.27
C ASP A 32 -4.18 9.48 -1.15
N TYR A 33 -3.84 10.75 -0.89
CA TYR A 33 -4.78 11.86 -0.83
C TYR A 33 -5.62 11.96 -2.11
N LYS A 34 -4.99 11.95 -3.28
CA LYS A 34 -5.70 11.99 -4.57
C LYS A 34 -6.64 10.81 -4.78
N LEU A 35 -6.24 9.62 -4.34
CA LEU A 35 -7.09 8.44 -4.45
C LEU A 35 -8.24 8.47 -3.45
N ASN A 36 -8.03 9.01 -2.25
CA ASN A 36 -9.06 9.17 -1.22
C ASN A 36 -10.09 10.24 -1.60
N GLU A 37 -9.67 11.33 -2.25
CA GLU A 37 -10.61 12.32 -2.78
C GLU A 37 -11.43 11.79 -3.95
N ARG A 38 -10.86 10.90 -4.77
CA ARG A 38 -11.50 10.43 -6.00
C ARG A 38 -12.33 9.16 -5.81
N TYR A 39 -11.89 8.22 -4.99
CA TYR A 39 -12.48 6.89 -4.91
C TYR A 39 -12.95 6.56 -3.50
N GLU A 40 -14.24 6.29 -3.40
CA GLU A 40 -14.87 5.63 -2.26
C GLU A 40 -14.78 4.12 -2.47
N ILE A 41 -14.28 3.40 -1.48
CA ILE A 41 -14.03 1.96 -1.55
C ILE A 41 -14.66 1.33 -0.30
N ASP A 42 -15.49 0.31 -0.51
CA ASP A 42 -16.17 -0.42 0.54
C ASP A 42 -16.09 -1.92 0.29
N HIS A 43 -16.11 -2.72 1.35
CA HIS A 43 -16.37 -4.15 1.17
C HIS A 43 -17.79 -4.37 0.66
N ALA A 44 -17.94 -5.28 -0.29
CA ALA A 44 -19.26 -5.60 -0.84
C ALA A 44 -20.07 -6.50 0.09
N TYR A 45 -19.38 -7.30 0.92
CA TYR A 45 -20.01 -8.16 1.92
C TYR A 45 -20.28 -7.40 3.22
N ARG A 46 -21.44 -7.71 3.81
CA ARG A 46 -21.80 -7.28 5.17
C ARG A 46 -21.98 -8.51 6.05
N ASP A 47 -21.39 -8.47 7.22
CA ASP A 47 -21.49 -9.55 8.19
C ASP A 47 -22.90 -9.64 8.82
N THR A 48 -23.08 -10.61 9.71
CA THR A 48 -24.34 -10.85 10.42
C THR A 48 -24.79 -9.69 11.32
N GLN A 49 -23.89 -8.76 11.62
CA GLN A 49 -24.17 -7.55 12.41
C GLN A 49 -24.42 -6.33 11.50
N GLY A 50 -24.28 -6.48 10.18
CA GLY A 50 -24.49 -5.44 9.19
C GLY A 50 -23.27 -4.55 8.93
N PHE A 51 -22.09 -4.91 9.45
CA PHE A 51 -20.85 -4.18 9.21
C PHE A 51 -20.18 -4.65 7.92
N ASN A 52 -19.55 -3.72 7.19
CA ASN A 52 -18.74 -4.04 6.01
C ASN A 52 -17.55 -4.90 6.46
N ASN A 53 -17.35 -6.04 5.80
CA ASN A 53 -16.29 -6.99 6.16
C ASN A 53 -15.80 -7.76 4.92
N ILE A 54 -14.64 -8.41 5.04
CA ILE A 54 -14.09 -9.29 4.01
C ILE A 54 -15.11 -10.39 3.70
N VAL A 55 -15.26 -10.75 2.42
CA VAL A 55 -16.21 -11.77 1.98
C VAL A 55 -16.05 -13.08 2.77
N ASP A 56 -17.15 -13.57 3.36
CA ASP A 56 -17.21 -14.85 4.10
C ASP A 56 -18.35 -15.76 3.62
N VAL A 57 -18.83 -15.50 2.40
CA VAL A 57 -19.92 -16.26 1.76
C VAL A 57 -19.50 -16.72 0.37
N GLN A 58 -20.06 -17.83 -0.08
CA GLN A 58 -19.82 -18.37 -1.42
C GLN A 58 -20.70 -17.72 -2.49
N GLU A 59 -21.75 -17.01 -2.12
CA GLU A 59 -22.62 -16.31 -3.04
C GLU A 59 -22.95 -14.92 -2.49
N LEU A 60 -22.78 -13.90 -3.31
CA LEU A 60 -23.03 -12.51 -2.97
C LEU A 60 -23.73 -11.80 -4.13
N THR A 61 -24.88 -11.19 -3.86
CA THR A 61 -25.62 -10.41 -4.86
C THR A 61 -25.45 -8.93 -4.60
N ILE A 62 -24.96 -8.20 -5.61
CA ILE A 62 -24.68 -6.75 -5.57
C ILE A 62 -25.32 -6.12 -6.80
N ASN A 63 -26.31 -5.25 -6.62
CA ASN A 63 -27.00 -4.55 -7.73
C ASN A 63 -27.43 -5.49 -8.87
N ASP A 64 -28.19 -6.54 -8.54
CA ASP A 64 -28.67 -7.57 -9.48
C ASP A 64 -27.59 -8.42 -10.18
N MET A 65 -26.33 -8.30 -9.75
CA MET A 65 -25.24 -9.17 -10.17
C MET A 65 -24.93 -10.16 -9.05
N THR A 66 -25.06 -11.45 -9.34
CA THR A 66 -24.73 -12.53 -8.40
C THR A 66 -23.32 -13.02 -8.69
N ILE A 67 -22.43 -12.87 -7.72
CA ILE A 67 -21.07 -13.40 -7.75
C ILE A 67 -21.07 -14.69 -6.94
N GLN A 68 -20.57 -15.78 -7.54
CA GLN A 68 -20.41 -17.07 -6.90
C GLN A 68 -18.93 -17.45 -6.84
N ILE A 69 -18.52 -17.96 -5.69
CA ILE A 69 -17.19 -18.47 -5.39
C ILE A 69 -17.34 -19.98 -5.21
N ILE A 70 -16.88 -20.76 -6.20
CA ILE A 70 -16.93 -22.21 -6.14
C ILE A 70 -15.54 -22.75 -5.80
N GLU A 71 -15.47 -23.57 -4.75
CA GLU A 71 -14.25 -24.19 -4.26
C GLU A 71 -14.07 -25.60 -4.86
N GLU A 72 -13.07 -25.77 -5.73
CA GLU A 72 -12.61 -27.07 -6.17
C GLU A 72 -11.50 -27.59 -5.23
N LYS A 73 -11.72 -28.76 -4.63
CA LYS A 73 -10.76 -29.35 -3.68
C LYS A 73 -9.52 -29.86 -4.41
N THR A 74 -8.34 -29.41 -3.99
CA THR A 74 -7.05 -29.90 -4.54
C THR A 74 -6.44 -31.04 -3.73
N ASN A 75 -6.95 -31.32 -2.53
CA ASN A 75 -6.35 -32.20 -1.51
C ASN A 75 -4.94 -31.79 -1.04
N LYS A 76 -4.45 -30.61 -1.42
CA LYS A 76 -3.20 -30.05 -0.92
C LYS A 76 -3.44 -29.25 0.36
N LYS A 77 -2.38 -29.08 1.15
CA LYS A 77 -2.38 -28.32 2.41
C LYS A 77 -1.37 -27.18 2.34
N ALA A 78 -1.75 -26.02 2.88
CA ALA A 78 -0.86 -24.88 2.98
C ALA A 78 0.33 -25.18 3.92
N PRO A 79 1.53 -24.67 3.64
CA PRO A 79 2.65 -24.77 4.57
C PRO A 79 2.34 -24.01 5.86
N LEU A 80 2.75 -24.59 7.00
CA LEU A 80 2.56 -23.95 8.30
C LEU A 80 3.51 -22.77 8.48
N THR A 81 2.97 -21.61 8.85
CA THR A 81 3.77 -20.46 9.26
C THR A 81 4.46 -20.72 10.62
N TYR A 82 5.42 -19.87 10.99
CA TYR A 82 6.02 -19.91 12.33
C TYR A 82 4.95 -19.81 13.44
N TRP A 83 3.95 -18.96 13.24
CA TRP A 83 2.84 -18.78 14.18
C TRP A 83 1.94 -20.01 14.27
N ASP A 84 1.64 -20.65 13.13
CA ASP A 84 0.81 -21.87 13.13
C ASP A 84 1.47 -23.01 13.89
N LYS A 85 2.80 -23.16 13.77
CA LYS A 85 3.57 -24.16 14.53
C LYS A 85 3.55 -23.87 16.03
N ASN A 86 3.73 -22.61 16.42
CA ASN A 86 3.75 -22.22 17.83
C ASN A 86 2.38 -22.36 18.50
N GLU A 87 1.31 -22.07 17.77
CA GLU A 87 -0.07 -22.13 18.27
C GLU A 87 -0.73 -23.48 18.02
N ASN A 88 -0.01 -24.44 17.42
CA ASN A 88 -0.49 -25.77 17.05
C ASN A 88 -1.77 -25.74 16.18
N VAL A 89 -1.82 -24.80 15.22
CA VAL A 89 -2.93 -24.64 14.28
C VAL A 89 -2.71 -25.59 13.09
N PRO A 90 -3.72 -26.39 12.68
CA PRO A 90 -3.59 -27.26 11.53
C PRO A 90 -3.42 -26.46 10.22
N PRO A 91 -2.85 -27.07 9.17
CA PRO A 91 -2.68 -26.38 7.90
C PRO A 91 -4.02 -26.16 7.21
N GLY A 92 -4.16 -24.99 6.57
CA GLY A 92 -5.32 -24.65 5.75
C GLY A 92 -5.39 -25.52 4.49
N ASP A 93 -6.61 -25.68 3.96
CA ASP A 93 -6.81 -26.32 2.67
C ASP A 93 -6.40 -25.39 1.54
N ILE A 94 -5.76 -25.95 0.52
CA ILE A 94 -5.59 -25.26 -0.77
C ILE A 94 -6.76 -25.67 -1.65
N VAL A 95 -7.51 -24.69 -2.13
CA VAL A 95 -8.62 -24.90 -3.07
C VAL A 95 -8.39 -24.08 -4.32
N LYS A 96 -8.92 -24.55 -5.44
CA LYS A 96 -8.96 -23.79 -6.68
C LYS A 96 -10.29 -23.06 -6.75
N ILE A 97 -10.26 -21.74 -6.85
CA ILE A 97 -11.45 -20.88 -6.81
C ILE A 97 -11.90 -20.60 -8.23
N HIS A 98 -13.14 -20.98 -8.52
CA HIS A 98 -13.87 -20.56 -9.71
C HIS A 98 -14.73 -19.36 -9.35
N LEU A 99 -14.65 -18.31 -10.15
CA LEU A 99 -15.40 -17.06 -9.94
C LEU A 99 -16.42 -16.95 -11.05
N LEU A 100 -17.69 -17.00 -10.67
CA LEU A 100 -18.81 -16.91 -11.61
C LEU A 100 -19.57 -15.61 -11.39
N LEU A 101 -19.94 -14.95 -12.48
CA LEU A 101 -20.89 -13.84 -12.51
C LEU A 101 -22.16 -14.32 -13.19
N ASN A 102 -23.28 -14.29 -12.49
CA ASN A 102 -24.57 -14.75 -12.98
C ASN A 102 -24.50 -16.17 -13.59
N GLY A 103 -23.76 -17.07 -12.93
CA GLY A 103 -23.57 -18.46 -13.35
C GLY A 103 -22.57 -18.68 -14.50
N LYS A 104 -21.86 -17.64 -14.95
CA LYS A 104 -20.83 -17.75 -15.98
C LYS A 104 -19.43 -17.48 -15.40
N GLU A 105 -18.48 -18.36 -15.66
CA GLU A 105 -17.07 -18.16 -15.29
C GLU A 105 -16.52 -16.84 -15.87
N ILE A 106 -15.92 -16.02 -15.02
CA ILE A 106 -15.38 -14.70 -15.39
C ILE A 106 -13.85 -14.61 -15.33
N SER A 107 -13.19 -15.64 -14.83
CA SER A 107 -11.74 -15.68 -14.67
C SER A 107 -11.21 -17.10 -14.80
N ILE A 108 -9.91 -17.24 -15.03
CA ILE A 108 -9.25 -18.54 -14.92
C ILE A 108 -9.20 -18.93 -13.44
N PRO A 109 -9.64 -20.16 -13.07
CA PRO A 109 -9.61 -20.58 -11.68
C PRO A 109 -8.18 -20.72 -11.15
N ASP A 110 -7.93 -20.21 -9.95
CA ASP A 110 -6.61 -20.17 -9.32
C ASP A 110 -6.62 -20.73 -7.90
N GLU A 111 -5.48 -21.24 -7.45
CA GLU A 111 -5.33 -21.76 -6.10
C GLU A 111 -5.26 -20.63 -5.06
N ILE A 112 -6.00 -20.78 -3.97
CA ILE A 112 -5.87 -19.96 -2.77
C ILE A 112 -5.70 -20.83 -1.54
N TRP A 113 -5.19 -20.24 -0.45
CA TRP A 113 -5.19 -20.90 0.84
C TRP A 113 -6.39 -20.43 1.64
N LEU A 114 -7.22 -21.38 2.04
CA LEU A 114 -8.31 -21.10 2.96
C LEU A 114 -7.75 -20.82 4.35
N SER A 115 -8.34 -19.84 5.03
CA SER A 115 -7.94 -19.50 6.39
C SER A 115 -8.12 -20.71 7.30
N ASN A 116 -7.04 -21.13 7.96
CA ASN A 116 -7.05 -22.16 9.00
C ASN A 116 -7.44 -21.60 10.39
N ARG A 117 -7.78 -20.32 10.45
CA ARG A 117 -8.15 -19.57 11.65
C ARG A 117 -9.47 -18.85 11.43
N ASN A 118 -10.25 -18.69 12.48
CA ASN A 118 -11.40 -17.79 12.44
C ASN A 118 -10.90 -16.33 12.52
N LYS A 119 -10.56 -15.75 11.37
CA LYS A 119 -10.14 -14.34 11.21
C LYS A 119 -11.25 -13.48 10.58
N GLY A 120 -12.50 -13.85 10.79
CA GLY A 120 -13.67 -13.15 10.26
C GLY A 120 -14.00 -13.48 8.80
N SER A 121 -13.14 -14.20 8.08
CA SER A 121 -13.44 -14.70 6.74
C SER A 121 -12.70 -16.01 6.44
N ARG A 122 -13.39 -16.94 5.78
CA ARG A 122 -12.85 -18.16 5.17
C ARG A 122 -11.76 -17.87 4.13
N TYR A 123 -11.87 -16.72 3.47
CA TYR A 123 -10.99 -16.27 2.39
C TYR A 123 -9.98 -15.20 2.84
N TYR A 124 -9.87 -14.98 4.16
CA TYR A 124 -9.03 -13.96 4.76
C TYR A 124 -7.62 -13.94 4.15
N SER A 125 -7.19 -12.74 3.72
CA SER A 125 -5.88 -12.45 3.10
C SER A 125 -5.64 -13.02 1.70
N TRP A 126 -6.62 -13.70 1.12
CA TRP A 126 -6.49 -14.31 -0.21
C TRP A 126 -7.48 -13.79 -1.24
N LEU A 127 -8.70 -13.49 -0.83
CA LEU A 127 -9.76 -13.04 -1.74
C LEU A 127 -10.69 -12.07 -1.01
N ASP A 128 -11.06 -11.00 -1.68
CA ASP A 128 -12.16 -10.14 -1.25
C ASP A 128 -12.93 -9.55 -2.43
N ILE A 129 -14.16 -9.13 -2.17
CA ILE A 129 -15.03 -8.45 -3.13
C ILE A 129 -15.34 -7.06 -2.57
N ILE A 130 -14.96 -6.03 -3.32
CA ILE A 130 -15.10 -4.63 -2.91
C ILE A 130 -15.86 -3.84 -3.97
N THR A 131 -16.64 -2.85 -3.54
CA THR A 131 -17.27 -1.87 -4.42
C THR A 131 -16.45 -0.61 -4.46
N VAL A 132 -16.26 -0.05 -5.65
CA VAL A 132 -15.55 1.22 -5.87
C VAL A 132 -16.47 2.20 -6.56
N THR A 133 -16.58 3.40 -6.00
CA THR A 133 -17.28 4.53 -6.62
C THR A 133 -16.27 5.61 -6.99
N ASP A 134 -16.18 5.96 -8.27
CA ASP A 134 -15.43 7.14 -8.73
C ASP A 134 -16.30 8.38 -8.50
N ALA A 135 -15.94 9.20 -7.52
CA ALA A 135 -16.67 10.40 -7.15
C ALA A 135 -16.68 11.47 -8.26
N LEU A 136 -15.70 11.46 -9.16
CA LEU A 136 -15.63 12.39 -10.28
C LEU A 136 -16.65 12.03 -11.37
N THR A 137 -16.80 10.73 -11.67
CA THR A 137 -17.66 10.28 -12.77
C THR A 137 -18.99 9.67 -12.31
N GLY A 138 -19.16 9.44 -11.01
CA GLY A 138 -20.30 8.72 -10.41
C GLY A 138 -20.37 7.24 -10.77
N LYS A 139 -19.33 6.68 -11.40
CA LYS A 139 -19.33 5.29 -11.88
C LYS A 139 -19.06 4.36 -10.71
N LYS A 140 -19.89 3.32 -10.58
CA LYS A 140 -19.66 2.23 -9.63
C LYS A 140 -19.15 0.99 -10.35
N GLN A 141 -18.33 0.23 -9.66
CA GLN A 141 -17.80 -1.04 -10.15
C GLN A 141 -17.56 -1.97 -8.96
N ILE A 142 -17.70 -3.27 -9.21
CA ILE A 142 -17.29 -4.31 -8.27
C ILE A 142 -15.88 -4.73 -8.66
N ASN A 143 -15.00 -4.88 -7.68
CA ASN A 143 -13.65 -5.38 -7.87
C ASN A 143 -13.49 -6.63 -7.03
N ILE A 144 -13.07 -7.72 -7.65
CA ILE A 144 -12.63 -8.92 -6.95
C ILE A 144 -11.10 -8.85 -6.91
N VAL A 145 -10.56 -8.85 -5.70
CA VAL A 145 -9.11 -8.80 -5.46
C VAL A 145 -8.68 -10.16 -4.98
N GLN A 146 -7.86 -10.84 -5.77
CA GLN A 146 -7.35 -12.16 -5.46
C GLN A 146 -5.84 -12.16 -5.45
N ARG A 147 -5.25 -12.77 -4.44
CA ARG A 147 -3.82 -13.00 -4.36
C ARG A 147 -3.45 -14.26 -5.17
N LEU A 148 -2.36 -14.18 -5.95
CA LEU A 148 -1.89 -15.30 -6.80
C LEU A 148 -0.62 -15.99 -6.28
N THR A 149 0.08 -15.36 -5.33
CA THR A 149 1.40 -15.80 -4.87
C THR A 149 1.43 -15.93 -3.36
N ASP A 150 2.08 -16.95 -2.83
CA ASP A 150 2.09 -17.23 -1.40
C ASP A 150 3.17 -16.46 -0.60
N ASP A 151 3.23 -16.69 0.71
CA ASP A 151 4.13 -15.97 1.62
C ASP A 151 5.60 -16.36 1.42
N ASN A 152 5.86 -17.51 0.78
CA ASN A 152 7.19 -18.01 0.48
C ASN A 152 7.78 -17.35 -0.76
N HIS A 153 6.96 -16.69 -1.58
CA HIS A 153 7.45 -15.91 -2.71
C HIS A 153 8.11 -14.62 -2.22
N PRO A 154 9.27 -14.27 -2.80
CA PRO A 154 9.92 -13.01 -2.45
C PRO A 154 9.06 -11.84 -2.92
N MET A 155 9.17 -10.70 -2.22
CA MET A 155 8.25 -9.57 -2.38
C MET A 155 8.11 -9.10 -3.83
N GLU A 156 9.24 -9.01 -4.55
CA GLU A 156 9.31 -8.55 -5.93
C GLU A 156 8.58 -9.44 -6.94
N LYS A 157 8.28 -10.69 -6.55
CA LYS A 157 7.55 -11.65 -7.38
C LYS A 157 6.09 -11.79 -6.97
N ARG A 158 5.59 -10.97 -6.04
CA ARG A 158 4.20 -11.05 -5.63
C ARG A 158 3.28 -10.48 -6.68
N GLU A 159 2.16 -11.16 -6.86
CA GLU A 159 1.16 -10.88 -7.88
C GLU A 159 -0.25 -10.99 -7.30
N TRP A 160 -1.12 -10.10 -7.78
CA TRP A 160 -2.54 -10.04 -7.45
C TRP A 160 -3.35 -9.92 -8.73
N LYS A 161 -4.42 -10.70 -8.82
CA LYS A 161 -5.43 -10.60 -9.86
C LYS A 161 -6.49 -9.61 -9.42
N LEU A 162 -6.83 -8.68 -10.30
CA LEU A 162 -7.87 -7.67 -10.14
C LEU A 162 -8.92 -7.90 -11.23
N ILE A 163 -10.11 -8.36 -10.83
CA ILE A 163 -11.24 -8.52 -11.75
C ILE A 163 -12.20 -7.38 -11.49
N THR A 164 -12.33 -6.47 -12.46
CA THR A 164 -13.27 -5.35 -12.41
C THR A 164 -14.54 -5.71 -13.17
N ILE A 165 -15.68 -5.57 -12.50
CA ILE A 165 -17.01 -5.74 -13.06
C ILE A 165 -17.69 -4.38 -13.03
N SER A 166 -17.88 -3.79 -14.21
CA SER A 166 -18.57 -2.52 -14.34
C SER A 166 -20.08 -2.67 -14.18
N GLN A 167 -20.79 -1.55 -13.95
CA GLN A 167 -22.25 -1.52 -13.77
C GLN A 167 -23.07 -2.20 -14.89
N ASN A 168 -22.55 -2.26 -16.11
CA ASN A 168 -23.24 -2.92 -17.23
C ASN A 168 -22.86 -4.42 -17.36
N GLY A 169 -22.15 -4.97 -16.38
CA GLY A 169 -21.70 -6.37 -16.37
C GLY A 169 -20.48 -6.65 -17.24
N VAL A 170 -19.84 -5.64 -17.85
CA VAL A 170 -18.58 -5.85 -18.57
C VAL A 170 -17.48 -6.15 -17.55
N VAL A 171 -16.80 -7.27 -17.77
CA VAL A 171 -15.71 -7.78 -16.95
C VAL A 171 -14.38 -7.48 -17.61
N SER A 172 -13.41 -6.99 -16.84
CA SER A 172 -12.00 -6.93 -17.22
C SER A 172 -11.14 -7.53 -16.13
N GLU A 173 -10.11 -8.28 -16.52
CA GLU A 173 -9.11 -8.85 -15.62
C GLU A 173 -7.75 -8.20 -15.87
N ASP A 174 -7.03 -7.90 -14.80
CA ASP A 174 -5.65 -7.44 -14.82
C ASP A 174 -4.84 -8.18 -13.75
N VAL A 175 -3.54 -8.33 -13.96
CA VAL A 175 -2.62 -8.92 -12.98
C VAL A 175 -1.60 -7.85 -12.58
N LEU A 176 -1.72 -7.38 -11.35
CA LEU A 176 -0.80 -6.41 -10.77
C LEU A 176 0.37 -7.14 -10.12
N LYS A 177 1.58 -6.82 -10.56
CA LYS A 177 2.83 -7.28 -9.94
C LYS A 177 3.38 -6.22 -9.00
N TYR A 178 4.04 -6.65 -7.92
CA TYR A 178 4.59 -5.73 -6.91
C TYR A 178 5.54 -4.68 -7.52
N PHE A 179 6.36 -5.03 -8.51
CA PHE A 179 7.29 -4.09 -9.14
C PHE A 179 6.61 -3.06 -10.06
N GLU A 180 5.38 -3.33 -10.50
CA GLU A 180 4.58 -2.48 -11.40
C GLU A 180 3.61 -1.58 -10.61
N ARG A 181 3.62 -1.65 -9.27
CA ARG A 181 2.70 -0.94 -8.36
C ARG A 181 2.59 0.57 -8.63
N SER A 182 3.64 1.20 -9.15
CA SER A 182 3.63 2.64 -9.48
C SER A 182 2.77 3.01 -10.68
N GLU A 183 2.47 2.04 -11.53
CA GLU A 183 1.68 2.20 -12.76
C GLU A 183 0.19 2.07 -12.45
N ASN A 184 -0.19 1.16 -11.55
CA ASN A 184 -1.58 0.92 -11.14
C ASN A 184 -1.85 1.24 -9.66
N LYS A 185 -1.85 2.55 -9.34
CA LYS A 185 -2.03 3.05 -7.96
C LYS A 185 -3.39 2.71 -7.36
N LEU A 186 -4.45 2.68 -8.18
CA LEU A 186 -5.77 2.26 -7.71
C LEU A 186 -5.72 0.78 -7.32
N GLY A 187 -5.16 -0.09 -8.16
CA GLY A 187 -4.97 -1.50 -7.85
C GLY A 187 -4.24 -1.74 -6.53
N VAL A 188 -3.16 -0.98 -6.25
CA VAL A 188 -2.46 -1.01 -4.96
C VAL A 188 -3.40 -0.66 -3.80
N LYS A 189 -4.22 0.38 -3.95
CA LYS A 189 -5.20 0.77 -2.93
C LYS A 189 -6.22 -0.34 -2.67
N LEU A 190 -6.71 -0.99 -3.73
CA LEU A 190 -7.65 -2.11 -3.64
C LEU A 190 -7.02 -3.32 -2.92
N ILE A 191 -5.76 -3.64 -3.22
CA ILE A 191 -4.99 -4.70 -2.57
C ILE A 191 -4.79 -4.43 -1.08
N ASN A 192 -4.45 -3.19 -0.72
CA ASN A 192 -4.32 -2.80 0.68
C ASN A 192 -5.67 -2.84 1.42
N PHE A 193 -6.72 -2.30 0.80
CA PHE A 193 -8.05 -2.22 1.41
C PHE A 193 -8.68 -3.61 1.63
N SER A 194 -8.55 -4.52 0.65
CA SER A 194 -9.05 -5.90 0.75
C SER A 194 -8.34 -6.76 1.79
N GLY A 195 -7.20 -6.31 2.34
CA GLY A 195 -6.37 -7.10 3.27
C GLY A 195 -5.62 -8.26 2.59
N THR A 196 -5.62 -8.33 1.26
CA THR A 196 -4.91 -9.36 0.47
C THR A 196 -3.41 -9.07 0.28
N SER A 197 -2.95 -7.90 0.72
CA SER A 197 -1.57 -7.45 0.57
C SER A 197 -0.56 -8.17 1.48
N LEU A 198 -1.04 -8.80 2.57
CA LEU A 198 -0.29 -9.31 3.75
C LEU A 198 0.51 -8.27 4.53
N MET A 199 1.05 -7.28 3.83
CA MET A 199 1.67 -6.10 4.39
C MET A 199 1.23 -4.91 3.55
N SER A 200 1.10 -3.75 4.19
CA SER A 200 0.71 -2.56 3.46
C SER A 200 1.73 -2.25 2.35
N LEU A 201 1.24 -1.98 1.15
CA LEU A 201 2.04 -1.69 -0.03
C LEU A 201 2.05 -0.19 -0.31
N GLY A 202 3.23 0.35 -0.60
CA GLY A 202 3.35 1.74 -1.05
C GLY A 202 2.96 1.85 -2.51
N TYR A 203 2.53 3.03 -2.94
CA TYR A 203 2.20 3.27 -4.34
C TYR A 203 3.44 3.35 -5.23
N TYR A 204 4.54 3.92 -4.71
CA TYR A 204 5.82 4.04 -5.41
C TYR A 204 6.95 3.41 -4.58
N SER A 205 6.91 3.58 -3.26
CA SER A 205 7.88 3.07 -2.30
C SER A 205 7.20 2.71 -0.99
N ASP A 206 7.71 1.69 -0.30
CA ASP A 206 7.13 1.25 0.98
C ASP A 206 7.61 2.09 2.18
N ILE A 207 8.12 3.30 1.93
CA ILE A 207 8.72 4.15 2.97
C ILE A 207 7.72 4.55 4.06
N THR A 208 6.42 4.54 3.75
CA THR A 208 5.33 4.83 4.69
C THR A 208 4.67 3.57 5.25
N GLN A 209 5.08 2.37 4.85
CA GLN A 209 4.32 1.14 5.08
C GLN A 209 4.97 0.15 6.05
N GLY A 210 6.25 0.35 6.38
CA GLY A 210 6.92 -0.43 7.42
C GLY A 210 6.59 0.06 8.83
N TYR A 211 6.72 -0.82 9.83
CA TYR A 211 6.84 -0.41 11.23
C TYR A 211 8.20 0.26 11.41
N PRO A 212 8.26 1.60 11.47
CA PRO A 212 9.49 2.25 11.81
C PRO A 212 9.77 1.88 13.27
N SER A 213 11.03 1.73 13.69
CA SER A 213 11.29 1.87 15.13
C SER A 213 10.65 3.18 15.58
N LEU A 214 10.11 3.24 16.81
CA LEU A 214 9.41 4.41 17.35
C LEU A 214 10.15 5.75 17.10
N PHE A 215 11.47 5.69 16.85
CA PHE A 215 12.33 6.82 16.59
C PHE A 215 12.65 7.09 15.12
N VAL A 216 12.49 6.12 14.20
CA VAL A 216 12.87 6.31 12.80
C VAL A 216 12.12 7.48 12.15
N PRO A 217 10.78 7.61 12.16
CA PRO A 217 10.08 8.65 11.42
C PRO A 217 10.39 10.03 12.00
N PHE A 218 10.53 10.12 13.31
CA PHE A 218 10.81 11.39 13.98
C PHE A 218 12.26 11.83 13.79
N LEU A 219 13.25 10.93 13.80
CA LEU A 219 14.66 11.27 13.60
C LEU A 219 15.05 11.39 12.12
N TYR A 220 14.49 10.53 11.26
CA TYR A 220 14.83 10.43 9.85
C TYR A 220 13.61 10.07 8.97
N PRO A 221 13.32 10.83 7.91
CA PRO A 221 14.15 11.89 7.34
C PRO A 221 13.78 13.30 7.82
N PHE A 222 12.75 13.45 8.66
CA PHE A 222 12.20 14.77 9.02
C PHE A 222 13.15 15.59 9.89
N PHE A 223 13.58 15.09 11.05
CA PHE A 223 14.48 15.84 11.94
C PHE A 223 15.84 16.13 11.30
N THR A 224 16.44 15.15 10.62
CA THR A 224 17.67 15.34 9.84
C THR A 224 17.51 16.42 8.76
N GLY A 225 16.38 16.43 8.04
CA GLY A 225 16.07 17.46 7.06
C GLY A 225 15.91 18.85 7.69
N ILE A 226 15.12 18.96 8.77
CA ILE A 226 14.90 20.22 9.49
C ILE A 226 16.21 20.76 10.09
N ALA A 227 16.99 19.91 10.76
CA ALA A 227 18.28 20.27 11.34
C ALA A 227 19.26 20.73 10.24
N GLY A 228 19.32 20.01 9.11
CA GLY A 228 20.12 20.39 7.95
C GLY A 228 19.72 21.77 7.43
N PHE A 229 18.42 22.04 7.29
CA PHE A 229 17.89 23.32 6.83
C PHE A 229 18.18 24.49 7.79
N ILE A 230 17.98 24.29 9.10
CA ILE A 230 18.28 25.29 10.14
C ILE A 230 19.77 25.63 10.13
N LEU A 231 20.65 24.61 10.08
CA LEU A 231 22.09 24.80 10.02
C LEU A 231 22.51 25.56 8.75
N LEU A 232 21.83 25.34 7.62
CA LEU A 232 22.07 26.08 6.38
C LEU A 232 21.77 27.56 6.57
N ILE A 233 20.57 27.87 7.07
CA ILE A 233 20.12 29.25 7.32
C ILE A 233 21.08 29.96 8.27
N MET A 234 21.43 29.32 9.40
CA MET A 234 22.39 29.87 10.34
C MET A 234 23.75 30.15 9.70
N SER A 235 24.24 29.24 8.87
CA SER A 235 25.51 29.40 8.16
C SER A 235 25.48 30.57 7.17
N LEU A 236 24.38 30.72 6.44
CA LEU A 236 24.16 31.84 5.51
C LEU A 236 24.10 33.19 6.25
N ILE A 237 23.38 33.27 7.36
CA ILE A 237 23.30 34.48 8.21
C ILE A 237 24.69 34.85 8.74
N LEU A 238 25.44 33.88 9.26
CA LEU A 238 26.79 34.10 9.79
C LEU A 238 27.77 34.54 8.70
N PHE A 239 27.66 33.96 7.50
CA PHE A 239 28.45 34.36 6.34
C PHE A 239 28.16 35.81 5.94
N TYR A 240 26.88 36.18 5.84
CA TYR A 240 26.46 37.53 5.49
C TYR A 240 26.90 38.59 6.52
N LYS A 241 26.65 38.34 7.82
CA LYS A 241 27.10 39.23 8.91
C LYS A 241 28.61 39.44 8.91
N ARG A 242 29.39 38.41 8.57
CA ARG A 242 30.85 38.52 8.50
C ARG A 242 31.31 39.36 7.31
N ARG A 243 30.68 39.22 6.13
CA ARG A 243 30.97 40.08 4.97
C ARG A 243 30.67 41.55 5.25
N LEU A 244 29.54 41.85 5.90
CA LEU A 244 29.19 43.22 6.27
C LEU A 244 30.22 43.86 7.22
N LYS A 245 30.72 43.11 8.23
CA LYS A 245 31.76 43.62 9.14
C LYS A 245 33.08 43.93 8.43
N VAL A 246 33.50 43.11 7.47
CA VAL A 246 34.72 43.34 6.68
C VAL A 246 34.57 44.59 5.80
N GLY A 247 33.44 44.72 5.09
CA GLY A 247 33.18 45.90 4.25
C GLY A 247 32.99 47.21 5.02
N HIS A 248 32.72 47.16 6.34
CA HIS A 248 32.65 48.35 7.20
C HIS A 248 34.00 48.74 7.80
N SER A 249 34.94 47.80 8.00
CA SER A 249 36.30 48.15 8.44
C SER A 249 37.11 48.78 7.31
N GLU A 250 36.87 48.38 6.06
CA GLU A 250 37.55 48.96 4.89
C GLU A 250 37.13 50.43 4.62
N ARG A 251 35.89 50.82 4.95
CA ARG A 251 35.41 52.22 4.79
C ARG A 251 35.81 53.19 5.90
N ARG A 252 36.37 52.72 7.02
CA ARG A 252 36.89 53.59 8.10
C ARG A 252 38.37 53.92 7.96
N ILE A 253 39.04 53.33 6.97
CA ILE A 253 40.48 53.49 6.72
C ILE A 253 40.72 54.34 5.44
N SER A 254 39.66 54.77 4.76
CA SER A 254 39.67 55.76 3.67
C SER A 254 39.19 57.12 4.17
#